data_AF-A0A2H0WL20-F1
#
_entry.id   AF-A0A2H0WL20-F1
#
_cell.length_a   1.000
_cell.length_b   1.000
_cell.length_c   1.000
_cell.angle_alpha   90.00
_cell.angle_beta   90.00
_cell.angle_gamma   90.00
#
_symmetry.space_group_name_H-M   'P 1'
#
loop_
_entity.id
_entity.type
_entity.pdbx_description
1 polymer ?
#
loop_
_entity_poly.entity_id
_entity_poly.type
_entity_poly.pdbx_seq_one_letter_code
_entity_poly.pdbx_strand_id
1 'polypeptide(L)'
;MIQPIIKTFKLIFAVFQDLIINLNGLLFRLTGGDNNVIIFEGDNVDNELENAYQLRRKVFVKELGWVSEEKEKDIYDTHAIHFVAHKKGSVAGYVRLISSGNSFMLENEFKDLLTKSDLVTLHARKDEAAEISRLVLEKKLRNRYLSFWLRILLYRTIYQWSLKHEIRYWYMVVSSRFLKHLQKLFPCRSIGISKEYNKGHGVTVAAVLDLREAEKKIQREHPNLYRWFRNKTARSK
;
A
#
# COMPACT_ATOMS: atom_id res chain seq x y z
N MET A 1 -22.99 26.47 -10.11
CA MET A 1 -23.20 25.02 -9.93
C MET A 1 -21.99 24.34 -9.25
N ILE A 2 -21.44 24.90 -8.16
CA ILE A 2 -20.17 24.46 -7.50
C ILE A 2 -20.37 24.07 -6.02
N GLN A 3 -21.56 24.34 -5.47
CA GLN A 3 -21.92 24.15 -4.06
C GLN A 3 -21.93 22.68 -3.54
N PRO A 4 -22.30 21.63 -4.33
CA PRO A 4 -22.38 20.26 -3.80
C PRO A 4 -21.01 19.61 -3.50
N ILE A 5 -19.98 19.98 -4.28
CA ILE A 5 -18.63 19.42 -4.15
C ILE A 5 -17.95 19.95 -2.88
N ILE A 6 -18.13 21.24 -2.57
CA ILE A 6 -17.56 21.88 -1.37
C ILE A 6 -18.21 21.34 -0.08
N LYS A 7 -19.51 21.03 -0.09
CA LYS A 7 -20.19 20.36 1.04
C LYS A 7 -19.65 18.95 1.31
N THR A 8 -19.34 18.19 0.26
CA THR A 8 -18.77 16.83 0.38
C THR A 8 -17.35 16.85 0.95
N PHE A 9 -16.54 17.87 0.61
CA PHE A 9 -15.18 18.03 1.15
C PHE A 9 -15.17 18.53 2.60
N LYS A 10 -16.06 19.46 2.98
CA LYS A 10 -16.21 19.87 4.39
C LYS A 10 -16.69 18.71 5.27
N LEU A 11 -17.57 17.85 4.77
CA LEU A 11 -17.98 16.65 5.50
C LEU A 11 -16.83 15.65 5.66
N ILE A 12 -15.99 15.46 4.64
CA ILE A 12 -14.78 14.60 4.75
C ILE A 12 -13.78 15.17 5.76
N PHE A 13 -13.59 16.50 5.81
CA PHE A 13 -12.66 17.16 6.73
C PHE A 13 -13.18 17.19 8.18
N ALA A 14 -14.49 17.42 8.37
CA ALA A 14 -15.15 17.35 9.68
C ALA A 14 -15.20 15.92 10.21
N VAL A 15 -15.54 14.94 9.36
CA VAL A 15 -15.41 13.50 9.68
C VAL A 15 -13.95 13.16 9.96
N PHE A 16 -12.96 13.76 9.29
CA PHE A 16 -11.54 13.57 9.61
C PHE A 16 -11.18 14.10 11.01
N GLN A 17 -11.65 15.29 11.39
CA GLN A 17 -11.38 15.84 12.73
C GLN A 17 -12.09 15.06 13.84
N ASP A 18 -13.38 14.74 13.66
CA ASP A 18 -14.15 13.97 14.64
C ASP A 18 -13.69 12.50 14.72
N LEU A 19 -13.27 11.89 13.60
CA LEU A 19 -12.65 10.56 13.64
C LEU A 19 -11.27 10.56 14.22
N ILE A 20 -10.48 11.61 14.02
CA ILE A 20 -9.15 11.69 14.63
C ILE A 20 -9.27 11.81 16.15
N ILE A 21 -10.34 12.44 16.65
CA ILE A 21 -10.66 12.52 18.08
C ILE A 21 -11.21 11.18 18.60
N ASN A 22 -12.05 10.48 17.80
CA ASN A 22 -12.62 9.16 18.13
C ASN A 22 -11.92 7.97 17.45
N LEU A 23 -10.62 8.13 17.15
CA LEU A 23 -9.82 7.16 16.40
C LEU A 23 -9.88 5.80 17.09
N ASN A 24 -9.80 5.76 18.42
CA ASN A 24 -9.83 4.50 19.17
C ASN A 24 -11.17 3.77 19.06
N GLY A 25 -12.31 4.43 19.23
CA GLY A 25 -13.62 3.78 19.23
C GLY A 25 -14.07 3.27 17.87
N LEU A 26 -13.77 4.03 16.81
CA LEU A 26 -14.13 3.64 15.46
C LEU A 26 -13.12 2.68 14.83
N LEU A 27 -11.84 2.82 15.14
CA LEU A 27 -10.83 1.82 14.78
C LEU A 27 -11.11 0.51 15.52
N PHE A 28 -11.45 0.53 16.81
CA PHE A 28 -11.88 -0.66 17.56
C PHE A 28 -13.12 -1.31 16.93
N ARG A 29 -14.14 -0.54 16.54
CA ARG A 29 -15.35 -1.09 15.87
C ARG A 29 -15.09 -1.62 14.46
N LEU A 30 -14.16 -1.03 13.72
CA LEU A 30 -13.82 -1.46 12.35
C LEU A 30 -12.79 -2.59 12.31
N THR A 31 -11.93 -2.66 13.32
CA THR A 31 -10.83 -3.64 13.45
C THR A 31 -11.10 -4.70 14.51
N GLY A 32 -12.23 -4.67 15.22
CA GLY A 32 -12.56 -5.72 16.20
C GLY A 32 -11.58 -5.80 17.38
N GLY A 33 -10.87 -4.71 17.70
CA GLY A 33 -10.01 -4.63 18.88
C GLY A 33 -8.61 -5.22 18.76
N ASP A 34 -8.31 -6.07 17.78
CA ASP A 34 -7.00 -6.69 17.60
C ASP A 34 -6.49 -6.62 16.15
N ASN A 35 -5.17 -6.65 16.01
CA ASN A 35 -4.45 -6.51 14.74
C ASN A 35 -4.91 -7.52 13.68
N ASN A 36 -5.69 -7.05 12.71
CA ASN A 36 -6.17 -7.90 11.63
C ASN A 36 -5.14 -8.14 10.51
N VAL A 37 -3.89 -7.67 10.63
CA VAL A 37 -2.89 -7.91 9.59
C VAL A 37 -1.93 -8.99 10.03
N ILE A 38 -1.92 -10.10 9.30
CA ILE A 38 -0.93 -11.17 9.46
C ILE A 38 0.19 -10.90 8.46
N ILE A 39 1.43 -11.06 8.90
CA ILE A 39 2.64 -10.92 8.09
C ILE A 39 3.18 -12.32 7.79
N PHE A 40 3.45 -12.61 6.52
CA PHE A 40 4.13 -13.84 6.10
C PHE A 40 5.43 -13.47 5.39
N GLU A 41 6.47 -14.26 5.61
CA GLU A 41 7.75 -14.13 4.91
C GLU A 41 7.91 -15.32 3.96
N GLY A 42 8.16 -15.02 2.69
CA GLY A 42 8.19 -16.00 1.61
C GLY A 42 6.84 -16.65 1.32
N ASP A 43 6.86 -17.71 0.52
CA ASP A 43 5.65 -18.38 0.01
C ASP A 43 5.33 -19.71 0.69
N ASN A 44 5.62 -19.80 2.00
CA ASN A 44 5.28 -20.96 2.81
C ASN A 44 3.79 -21.32 2.71
N VAL A 45 3.50 -22.62 2.76
CA VAL A 45 2.14 -23.14 2.68
C VAL A 45 1.37 -22.76 3.95
N ASP A 46 0.61 -21.69 3.87
CA ASP A 46 -0.33 -21.22 4.89
C ASP A 46 -1.70 -20.96 4.25
N ASN A 47 -2.76 -21.45 4.88
CA ASN A 47 -4.13 -21.31 4.36
C ASN A 47 -4.54 -19.84 4.17
N GLU A 48 -4.09 -18.93 5.03
CA GLU A 48 -4.41 -17.51 4.92
C GLU A 48 -3.63 -16.82 3.80
N LEU A 49 -2.39 -17.25 3.55
CA LEU A 49 -1.63 -16.76 2.40
C LEU A 49 -2.24 -17.27 1.08
N GLU A 50 -2.70 -18.51 1.03
CA GLU A 50 -3.45 -19.03 -0.12
C GLU A 50 -4.77 -18.26 -0.32
N ASN A 51 -5.52 -17.97 0.74
CA ASN A 51 -6.70 -17.10 0.66
C ASN A 51 -6.37 -15.72 0.09
N ALA A 52 -5.19 -15.18 0.40
CA ALA A 52 -4.73 -13.92 -0.16
C ALA A 52 -4.36 -14.05 -1.66
N TYR A 53 -3.75 -15.14 -2.09
CA TYR A 53 -3.54 -15.44 -3.53
C TYR A 53 -4.88 -15.56 -4.27
N GLN A 54 -5.89 -16.19 -3.68
CA GLN A 54 -7.24 -16.24 -4.27
C GLN A 54 -7.87 -14.85 -4.41
N LEU A 55 -7.70 -13.96 -3.41
CA LEU A 55 -8.12 -12.57 -3.53
C LEU A 55 -7.40 -11.87 -4.68
N ARG A 56 -6.09 -12.06 -4.81
CA ARG A 56 -5.31 -11.45 -5.90
C ARG A 56 -5.76 -11.94 -7.27
N ARG A 57 -5.91 -13.26 -7.48
CA ARG A 57 -6.47 -13.86 -8.71
C ARG A 57 -7.82 -13.27 -9.09
N LYS A 58 -8.75 -13.20 -8.13
CA LYS A 58 -10.07 -12.59 -8.35
C LYS A 58 -9.99 -11.15 -8.86
N VAL A 59 -8.97 -10.39 -8.48
CA VAL A 59 -8.87 -8.97 -8.83
C VAL A 59 -7.97 -8.76 -10.03
N PHE A 60 -6.70 -9.16 -9.99
CA PHE A 60 -5.73 -8.87 -11.04
C PHE A 60 -5.98 -9.68 -12.32
N VAL A 61 -6.49 -10.91 -12.20
CA VAL A 61 -6.85 -11.74 -13.36
C VAL A 61 -8.30 -11.45 -13.77
N LYS A 62 -9.26 -11.75 -12.90
CA LYS A 62 -10.69 -11.80 -13.30
C LYS A 62 -11.35 -10.42 -13.44
N GLU A 63 -11.04 -9.48 -12.55
CA GLU A 63 -11.69 -8.15 -12.56
C GLU A 63 -10.96 -7.15 -13.46
N LEU A 64 -9.63 -7.11 -13.36
CA LEU A 64 -8.81 -6.11 -14.04
C LEU A 64 -8.21 -6.62 -15.35
N GLY A 65 -8.08 -7.93 -15.55
CA GLY A 65 -7.45 -8.50 -16.75
C GLY A 65 -6.00 -8.06 -16.95
N TRP A 66 -5.29 -7.73 -15.88
CA TRP A 66 -3.92 -7.21 -15.95
C TRP A 66 -2.87 -8.29 -16.16
N VAL A 67 -3.14 -9.49 -15.65
CA VAL A 67 -2.26 -10.65 -15.73
C VAL A 67 -3.10 -11.89 -15.99
N SER A 68 -2.49 -12.92 -16.57
CA SER A 68 -3.08 -14.24 -16.73
C SER A 68 -3.01 -15.05 -15.43
N GLU A 69 -3.76 -16.15 -15.35
CA GLU A 69 -3.88 -16.97 -14.12
C GLU A 69 -2.52 -17.51 -13.68
N GLU A 70 -1.71 -17.97 -14.64
CA GLU A 70 -0.37 -18.52 -14.41
C GLU A 70 0.68 -17.47 -14.05
N LYS A 71 0.40 -16.18 -14.26
CA LYS A 71 1.31 -15.06 -13.94
C LYS A 71 0.90 -14.29 -12.70
N GLU A 72 -0.22 -14.64 -12.07
CA GLU A 72 -0.69 -13.93 -10.89
C GLU A 72 0.27 -14.14 -9.72
N LYS A 73 0.60 -15.40 -9.41
CA LYS A 73 1.71 -15.74 -8.53
C LYS A 73 2.98 -15.69 -9.38
N ASP A 74 3.90 -14.81 -9.03
CA ASP A 74 5.10 -14.53 -9.82
C ASP A 74 6.37 -14.83 -9.03
N ILE A 75 7.53 -14.71 -9.68
CA ILE A 75 8.85 -14.99 -9.07
C ILE A 75 9.15 -14.12 -7.85
N TYR A 76 8.48 -12.97 -7.70
CA TYR A 76 8.71 -12.05 -6.60
C TYR A 76 7.96 -12.50 -5.33
N ASP A 77 7.05 -13.47 -5.40
CA ASP A 77 6.32 -13.97 -4.23
C ASP A 77 7.20 -14.78 -3.27
N THR A 78 8.15 -15.57 -3.78
CA THR A 78 8.95 -16.52 -2.98
C THR A 78 9.79 -15.86 -1.88
N HIS A 79 10.21 -14.61 -2.07
CA HIS A 79 11.04 -13.89 -1.09
C HIS A 79 10.41 -12.58 -0.62
N ALA A 80 9.11 -12.41 -0.86
CA ALA A 80 8.41 -11.21 -0.43
C ALA A 80 7.93 -11.31 1.02
N ILE A 81 7.60 -10.13 1.54
CA ILE A 81 6.86 -9.97 2.78
C ILE A 81 5.40 -9.70 2.40
N HIS A 82 4.51 -10.56 2.86
CA HIS A 82 3.09 -10.52 2.55
C HIS A 82 2.32 -9.95 3.74
N PHE A 83 1.52 -8.91 3.52
CA PHE A 83 0.68 -8.31 4.54
C PHE A 83 -0.79 -8.60 4.22
N VAL A 84 -1.42 -9.47 5.01
CA VAL A 84 -2.78 -9.94 4.79
C VAL A 84 -3.71 -9.34 5.84
N ALA A 85 -4.52 -8.36 5.45
CA ALA A 85 -5.53 -7.77 6.30
C ALA A 85 -6.79 -8.63 6.32
N HIS A 86 -7.34 -8.87 7.50
CA HIS A 86 -8.54 -9.66 7.74
C HIS A 86 -9.69 -8.77 8.23
N LYS A 87 -10.91 -9.28 8.06
CA LYS A 87 -12.12 -8.72 8.67
C LYS A 87 -13.06 -9.86 8.98
N LYS A 88 -13.42 -10.04 10.26
CA LYS A 88 -14.30 -11.13 10.71
C LYS A 88 -13.81 -12.52 10.25
N GLY A 89 -12.50 -12.76 10.33
CA GLY A 89 -11.91 -14.05 9.96
C GLY A 89 -11.81 -14.33 8.46
N SER A 90 -12.00 -13.33 7.59
CA SER A 90 -11.78 -13.47 6.14
C SER A 90 -10.82 -12.43 5.62
N VAL A 91 -10.04 -12.77 4.59
CA VAL A 91 -9.13 -11.85 3.92
C VAL A 91 -9.92 -10.65 3.36
N ALA A 92 -9.57 -9.47 3.82
CA ALA A 92 -10.16 -8.17 3.49
C ALA A 92 -9.26 -7.33 2.57
N GLY A 93 -7.95 -7.56 2.62
CA GLY A 93 -6.99 -6.87 1.78
C GLY A 93 -5.61 -7.51 1.84
N TYR A 94 -4.79 -7.16 0.87
CA TYR A 94 -3.45 -7.71 0.72
C TYR A 94 -2.52 -6.65 0.13
N VAL A 95 -1.25 -6.70 0.51
CA VAL A 95 -0.16 -5.97 -0.14
C VAL A 95 1.14 -6.74 0.05
N ARG A 96 2.01 -6.65 -0.96
CA ARG A 96 3.33 -7.29 -0.97
C ARG A 96 4.42 -6.23 -0.83
N LEU A 97 5.47 -6.56 -0.09
CA LEU A 97 6.73 -5.81 -0.04
C LEU A 97 7.88 -6.71 -0.50
N ILE A 98 8.67 -6.23 -1.45
CA ILE A 98 9.90 -6.87 -1.93
C ILE A 98 11.06 -6.10 -1.30
N SER A 99 11.89 -6.79 -0.51
CA SER A 99 13.05 -6.19 0.16
C SER A 99 14.26 -6.07 -0.77
N SER A 100 15.21 -5.24 -0.37
CA SER A 100 16.45 -4.91 -1.10
C SER A 100 17.32 -6.12 -1.49
N GLY A 101 17.25 -7.20 -0.73
CA GLY A 101 17.95 -8.46 -1.04
C GLY A 101 17.45 -9.16 -2.31
N ASN A 102 16.38 -8.67 -2.93
CA ASN A 102 15.80 -9.19 -4.16
C ASN A 102 15.70 -8.10 -5.24
N SER A 103 15.71 -8.52 -6.51
CA SER A 103 15.44 -7.61 -7.63
C SER A 103 14.00 -7.08 -7.56
N PHE A 104 13.83 -5.78 -7.76
CA PHE A 104 12.51 -5.17 -7.80
C PHE A 104 11.83 -5.45 -9.14
N MET A 105 10.51 -5.60 -9.09
CA MET A 105 9.66 -5.64 -10.29
C MET A 105 9.82 -4.34 -11.08
N LEU A 106 10.03 -3.21 -10.40
CA LEU A 106 10.35 -1.93 -11.04
C LEU A 106 11.62 -1.98 -11.91
N GLU A 107 12.64 -2.73 -11.49
CA GLU A 107 13.94 -2.81 -12.21
C GLU A 107 13.88 -3.74 -13.42
N ASN A 108 12.95 -4.70 -13.41
CA ASN A 108 12.86 -5.77 -14.40
C ASN A 108 11.67 -5.59 -15.35
N GLU A 109 10.45 -5.52 -14.81
CA GLU A 109 9.20 -5.50 -15.59
C GLU A 109 8.80 -4.10 -16.05
N PHE A 110 9.20 -3.07 -15.29
CA PHE A 110 8.83 -1.67 -15.53
C PHE A 110 10.04 -0.76 -15.72
N LYS A 111 11.17 -1.35 -16.14
CA LYS A 111 12.43 -0.63 -16.37
C LYS A 111 12.29 0.51 -17.38
N ASP A 112 11.37 0.36 -18.33
CA ASP A 112 11.06 1.36 -19.34
C ASP A 112 10.35 2.61 -18.79
N LEU A 113 9.90 2.59 -17.53
CA LEU A 113 9.47 3.80 -16.81
C LEU A 113 10.66 4.61 -16.29
N LEU A 114 11.84 4.02 -16.12
CA LEU A 114 12.97 4.67 -15.46
C LEU A 114 13.97 5.26 -16.45
N THR A 115 14.46 6.46 -16.16
CA THR A 115 15.65 6.98 -16.84
C THR A 115 16.91 6.32 -16.28
N LYS A 116 18.05 6.47 -16.97
CA LYS A 116 19.36 6.03 -16.44
C LYS A 116 19.68 6.66 -15.07
N SER A 117 19.33 7.93 -14.89
CA SER A 117 19.52 8.65 -13.62
C SER A 117 18.67 8.07 -12.49
N ASP A 118 17.41 7.72 -12.79
CA ASP A 118 16.52 7.11 -11.80
C ASP A 118 17.04 5.73 -11.36
N LEU A 119 17.55 4.91 -12.30
CA LEU A 119 18.16 3.61 -11.99
C LEU A 119 19.41 3.77 -11.12
N VAL A 120 20.29 4.70 -11.44
CA VAL A 120 21.47 4.99 -10.59
C VAL A 120 21.04 5.40 -9.18
N THR A 121 20.01 6.25 -9.07
CA THR A 121 19.49 6.68 -7.76
C THR A 121 18.84 5.53 -6.98
N LEU A 122 18.11 4.64 -7.66
CA LEU A 122 17.50 3.46 -7.06
C LEU A 122 18.57 2.52 -6.53
N HIS A 123 19.55 2.15 -7.34
CA HIS A 123 20.63 1.26 -6.93
C HIS A 123 21.44 1.84 -5.75
N ALA A 124 21.74 3.14 -5.78
CA ALA A 124 22.46 3.81 -4.69
C ALA A 124 21.72 3.80 -3.34
N ARG A 125 20.41 3.54 -3.35
CA ARG A 125 19.54 3.49 -2.17
C ARG A 125 19.02 2.09 -1.89
N LYS A 126 19.46 1.09 -2.66
CA LYS A 126 18.84 -0.23 -2.72
C LYS A 126 18.75 -0.85 -1.33
N ASP A 127 19.83 -0.82 -0.56
CA ASP A 127 19.91 -1.45 0.77
C ASP A 127 18.89 -0.91 1.78
N GLU A 128 18.53 0.37 1.67
CA GLU A 128 17.49 1.03 2.49
C GLU A 128 16.16 1.18 1.75
N ALA A 129 15.93 0.42 0.68
CA ALA A 129 14.74 0.48 -0.13
C ALA A 129 13.93 -0.82 -0.11
N ALA A 130 12.62 -0.68 -0.31
CA ALA A 130 11.72 -1.78 -0.60
C ALA A 130 10.76 -1.38 -1.72
N GLU A 131 10.26 -2.36 -2.47
CA GLU A 131 9.17 -2.14 -3.42
C GLU A 131 7.85 -2.64 -2.86
N ILE A 132 6.81 -1.80 -2.92
CA ILE A 132 5.44 -2.18 -2.60
C ILE A 132 4.70 -2.52 -3.88
N SER A 133 4.10 -3.71 -3.93
CA SER A 133 3.32 -4.18 -5.07
C SER A 133 2.04 -4.92 -4.64
N ARG A 134 1.16 -5.20 -5.61
CA ARG A 134 -0.06 -6.01 -5.45
C ARG A 134 -1.03 -5.53 -4.36
N LEU A 135 -1.10 -4.21 -4.10
CA LEU A 135 -2.12 -3.66 -3.19
C LEU A 135 -3.54 -3.95 -3.71
N VAL A 136 -4.32 -4.71 -2.95
CA VAL A 136 -5.67 -5.12 -3.32
C VAL A 136 -6.58 -5.18 -2.10
N LEU A 137 -7.86 -4.87 -2.29
CA LEU A 137 -8.91 -5.00 -1.28
C LEU A 137 -10.06 -5.86 -1.82
N GLU A 138 -10.74 -6.59 -0.94
CA GLU A 138 -11.93 -7.37 -1.28
C GLU A 138 -13.05 -6.46 -1.79
N LYS A 139 -13.65 -6.81 -2.94
CA LYS A 139 -14.61 -5.97 -3.68
C LYS A 139 -15.77 -5.49 -2.82
N LYS A 140 -16.34 -6.37 -1.98
CA LYS A 140 -17.46 -6.03 -1.08
C LYS A 140 -17.11 -4.96 -0.03
N LEU A 141 -15.81 -4.76 0.23
CA LEU A 141 -15.31 -3.79 1.20
C LEU A 141 -14.85 -2.48 0.53
N ARG A 142 -14.93 -2.38 -0.80
CA ARG A 142 -14.48 -1.21 -1.58
C ARG A 142 -15.47 -0.03 -1.57
N ASN A 143 -16.00 0.32 -0.39
CA ASN A 143 -16.68 1.60 -0.21
C ASN A 143 -15.66 2.67 0.23
N ARG A 144 -15.97 3.95 -0.02
CA ARG A 144 -15.03 5.08 0.18
C ARG A 144 -14.36 5.06 1.55
N TYR A 145 -15.15 4.78 2.59
CA TYR A 145 -14.72 4.84 3.97
C TYR A 145 -13.88 3.60 4.35
N LEU A 146 -14.42 2.41 4.16
CA LEU A 146 -13.74 1.17 4.56
C LEU A 146 -12.46 0.92 3.75
N SER A 147 -12.46 1.27 2.46
CA SER A 147 -11.26 1.18 1.62
C SER A 147 -10.13 2.07 2.12
N PHE A 148 -10.47 3.24 2.66
CA PHE A 148 -9.48 4.14 3.23
C PHE A 148 -8.85 3.52 4.47
N TRP A 149 -9.65 3.02 5.41
CA TRP A 149 -9.13 2.43 6.65
C TRP A 149 -8.34 1.15 6.44
N LEU A 150 -8.78 0.25 5.56
CA LEU A 150 -8.00 -0.96 5.24
C LEU A 150 -6.64 -0.60 4.64
N ARG A 151 -6.57 0.40 3.75
CA ARG A 151 -5.29 0.89 3.22
C ARG A 151 -4.42 1.51 4.29
N ILE A 152 -4.98 2.37 5.16
CA ILE A 152 -4.23 2.97 6.27
C ILE A 152 -3.69 1.91 7.23
N LEU A 153 -4.45 0.85 7.51
CA LEU A 153 -4.01 -0.28 8.32
C LEU A 153 -2.86 -1.05 7.66
N LEU A 154 -2.96 -1.34 6.36
CA LEU A 154 -1.88 -1.97 5.59
C LEU A 154 -0.64 -1.07 5.56
N TYR A 155 -0.77 0.21 5.24
CA TYR A 155 0.35 1.17 5.22
C TYR A 155 1.02 1.28 6.58
N ARG A 156 0.26 1.30 7.67
CA ARG A 156 0.83 1.27 9.02
C ARG A 156 1.66 0.02 9.25
N THR A 157 1.12 -1.14 8.89
CA THR A 157 1.81 -2.42 9.14
C THR A 157 3.10 -2.50 8.33
N ILE A 158 3.07 -2.09 7.06
CA ILE A 158 4.26 -2.00 6.22
C ILE A 158 5.26 -0.98 6.79
N TYR A 159 4.79 0.17 7.28
CA TYR A 159 5.64 1.20 7.90
C TYR A 159 6.33 0.68 9.16
N GLN A 160 5.60 0.00 10.04
CA GLN A 160 6.19 -0.58 11.25
C GLN A 160 7.19 -1.68 10.93
N TRP A 161 6.91 -2.52 9.92
CA TRP A 161 7.87 -3.50 9.42
C TRP A 161 9.11 -2.80 8.86
N SER A 162 8.91 -1.75 8.06
CA SER A 162 9.99 -0.96 7.43
C SER A 162 10.90 -0.31 8.48
N LEU A 163 10.34 0.25 9.55
CA LEU A 163 11.12 0.82 10.66
C LEU A 163 12.02 -0.21 11.35
N LYS A 164 11.55 -1.46 11.51
CA LYS A 164 12.32 -2.53 12.15
C LYS A 164 13.47 -3.03 11.26
N HIS A 165 13.35 -2.88 9.94
CA HIS A 165 14.30 -3.36 8.95
C HIS A 165 15.06 -2.21 8.27
N GLU A 166 15.07 -1.03 8.91
CA GLU A 166 15.82 0.15 8.46
C GLU A 166 15.51 0.60 7.01
N ILE A 167 14.33 0.24 6.51
CA ILE A 167 13.86 0.69 5.20
C ILE A 167 13.47 2.16 5.30
N ARG A 168 14.03 2.95 4.39
CA ARG A 168 13.77 4.38 4.23
C ARG A 168 12.92 4.69 3.01
N TYR A 169 13.10 3.96 1.91
CA TYR A 169 12.42 4.27 0.65
C TYR A 169 11.43 3.19 0.27
N TRP A 170 10.22 3.62 -0.10
CA TRP A 170 9.27 2.75 -0.79
C TRP A 170 9.17 3.13 -2.26
N TYR A 171 9.53 2.18 -3.12
CA TYR A 171 9.27 2.26 -4.55
C TYR A 171 7.95 1.57 -4.87
N MET A 172 7.26 2.05 -5.90
CA MET A 172 6.00 1.46 -6.35
C MET A 172 5.73 1.81 -7.82
N VAL A 173 5.02 0.92 -8.51
CA VAL A 173 4.45 1.18 -9.83
C VAL A 173 2.93 1.25 -9.69
N VAL A 174 2.35 2.40 -10.04
CA VAL A 174 0.95 2.70 -9.79
C VAL A 174 0.33 3.50 -10.94
N SER A 175 -1.00 3.56 -11.00
CA SER A 175 -1.64 4.52 -11.89
C SER A 175 -1.41 5.96 -11.41
N SER A 176 -1.27 6.90 -12.35
CA SER A 176 -1.15 8.34 -12.09
C SER A 176 -2.29 8.89 -11.23
N ARG A 177 -3.52 8.35 -11.40
CA ARG A 177 -4.68 8.68 -10.56
C ARG A 177 -4.46 8.24 -9.11
N PHE A 178 -3.97 7.02 -8.90
CA PHE A 178 -3.70 6.51 -7.56
C PHE A 178 -2.55 7.28 -6.88
N LEU A 179 -1.50 7.65 -7.62
CA LEU A 179 -0.42 8.49 -7.09
C LEU A 179 -0.94 9.83 -6.56
N LYS A 180 -1.82 10.50 -7.31
CA LYS A 180 -2.46 11.76 -6.86
C LYS A 180 -3.26 11.58 -5.56
N HIS A 181 -3.82 10.41 -5.31
CA HIS A 181 -4.48 10.12 -4.04
C HIS A 181 -3.47 9.91 -2.90
N LEU A 182 -2.37 9.21 -3.15
CA LEU A 182 -1.30 9.03 -2.16
C LEU A 182 -0.65 10.36 -1.77
N GLN A 183 -0.41 11.25 -2.74
CA GLN A 183 0.23 12.56 -2.55
C GLN A 183 -0.52 13.49 -1.57
N LYS A 184 -1.82 13.26 -1.36
CA LYS A 184 -2.61 14.00 -0.38
C LYS A 184 -2.14 13.73 1.06
N LEU A 185 -1.72 12.50 1.35
CA LEU A 185 -1.32 12.06 2.69
C LEU A 185 0.20 11.97 2.84
N PHE A 186 0.89 11.53 1.80
CA PHE A 186 2.32 11.21 1.83
C PHE A 186 3.09 12.06 0.82
N PRO A 187 4.35 12.45 1.08
CA PRO A 187 5.21 13.15 0.13
C PRO A 187 5.76 12.20 -0.95
N CYS A 188 4.86 11.50 -1.65
CA CYS A 188 5.22 10.56 -2.72
C CYS A 188 5.52 11.33 -4.01
N ARG A 189 6.60 11.01 -4.71
CA ARG A 189 6.99 11.66 -5.97
C ARG A 189 7.03 10.65 -7.11
N SER A 190 6.54 11.03 -8.28
CA SER A 190 6.77 10.25 -9.50
C SER A 190 8.25 10.33 -9.88
N ILE A 191 8.78 9.24 -10.42
CA ILE A 191 10.13 9.16 -10.98
C ILE A 191 10.04 8.63 -12.41
N GLY A 192 11.04 8.98 -13.22
CA GLY A 192 11.09 8.61 -14.62
C GLY A 192 9.91 9.12 -15.45
N ILE A 193 9.51 8.34 -16.45
CA ILE A 193 8.45 8.65 -17.40
C ILE A 193 7.14 7.92 -17.05
N SER A 194 6.08 8.33 -17.72
CA SER A 194 4.75 7.74 -17.58
C SER A 194 4.36 7.00 -18.85
N LYS A 195 3.76 5.80 -18.74
CA LYS A 195 3.39 4.96 -19.88
C LYS A 195 2.03 4.32 -19.69
N GLU A 196 1.29 4.12 -20.77
CA GLU A 196 0.09 3.28 -20.77
C GLU A 196 0.48 1.87 -21.25
N TYR A 197 0.34 0.87 -20.38
CA TYR A 197 0.62 -0.53 -20.72
C TYR A 197 -0.61 -1.24 -21.29
N ASN A 198 -1.78 -1.00 -20.68
CA ASN A 198 -3.04 -1.60 -21.07
C ASN A 198 -4.05 -0.51 -21.41
N LYS A 199 -4.52 -0.49 -22.66
CA LYS A 199 -5.47 0.51 -23.15
C LYS A 199 -6.69 0.58 -22.24
N GLY A 200 -7.01 1.76 -21.73
CA GLY A 200 -8.19 2.00 -20.88
C GLY A 200 -7.95 1.82 -19.38
N HIS A 201 -6.78 1.34 -18.95
CA HIS A 201 -6.41 1.27 -17.53
C HIS A 201 -5.66 2.53 -17.04
N GLY A 202 -5.41 3.47 -17.96
CA GLY A 202 -4.81 4.76 -17.69
C GLY A 202 -3.29 4.70 -17.58
N VAL A 203 -2.71 5.88 -17.37
CA VAL A 203 -1.27 6.07 -17.36
C VAL A 203 -0.67 5.52 -16.07
N THR A 204 0.32 4.65 -16.23
CA THR A 204 1.16 4.03 -15.19
C THR A 204 2.43 4.88 -14.99
N VAL A 205 2.84 5.01 -13.74
CA VAL A 205 4.03 5.77 -13.31
C VAL A 205 4.79 4.98 -12.25
N ALA A 206 6.12 5.11 -12.27
CA ALA A 206 6.95 4.75 -11.13
C ALA A 206 6.91 5.89 -10.10
N ALA A 207 6.94 5.55 -8.83
CA ALA A 207 6.96 6.52 -7.74
C ALA A 207 7.84 6.06 -6.58
N VAL A 208 8.32 7.02 -5.81
CA VAL A 208 9.08 6.79 -4.59
C VAL A 208 8.54 7.64 -3.44
N LEU A 209 8.53 7.05 -2.24
CA LEU A 209 8.24 7.71 -0.98
C LEU A 209 9.46 7.62 -0.06
N ASP A 210 9.95 8.76 0.44
CA ASP A 210 10.92 8.81 1.54
C ASP A 210 10.15 8.79 2.87
N LEU A 211 10.35 7.73 3.67
CA LEU A 211 9.67 7.54 4.94
C LEU A 211 10.04 8.63 5.96
N ARG A 212 11.25 9.18 5.93
CA ARG A 212 11.65 10.26 6.85
C ARG A 212 10.92 11.56 6.53
N GLU A 213 10.73 11.86 5.25
CA GLU A 213 9.92 13.00 4.83
C GLU A 213 8.44 12.78 5.17
N ALA A 214 7.95 11.55 4.98
CA ALA A 214 6.58 11.18 5.33
C ALA A 214 6.32 11.34 6.84
N GLU A 215 7.23 10.87 7.69
CA GLU A 215 7.15 11.04 9.14
C GLU A 215 7.07 12.52 9.52
N LYS A 216 7.98 13.36 9.01
CA LYS A 216 7.97 14.81 9.30
C LYS A 216 6.66 15.47 8.87
N LYS A 217 6.16 15.14 7.67
CA LYS A 217 4.90 15.69 7.16
C LYS A 217 3.71 15.27 8.03
N ILE A 218 3.58 13.97 8.31
CA ILE A 218 2.43 13.43 9.06
C ILE A 218 2.50 13.88 10.52
N GLN A 219 3.67 13.96 11.13
CA GLN A 219 3.83 14.49 12.49
C GLN A 219 3.35 15.94 12.58
N ARG A 220 3.69 16.78 11.59
CA ARG A 220 3.29 18.19 11.54
C ARG A 220 1.80 18.37 11.23
N GLU A 221 1.26 17.64 10.27
CA GLU A 221 -0.11 17.85 9.77
C GLU A 221 -1.17 17.01 10.51
N HIS A 222 -0.78 15.83 11.02
CA HIS A 222 -1.66 14.81 11.58
C HIS A 222 -1.02 14.07 12.78
N PRO A 223 -0.71 14.75 13.90
CA PRO A 223 0.08 14.19 15.00
C PRO A 223 -0.53 12.93 15.66
N ASN A 224 -1.86 12.84 15.74
CA ASN A 224 -2.54 11.66 16.25
C ASN A 224 -2.37 10.45 15.31
N LEU A 225 -2.41 10.68 13.99
CA LEU A 225 -2.15 9.63 13.00
C LEU A 225 -0.70 9.18 13.08
N TYR A 226 0.25 10.12 13.21
CA TYR A 226 1.67 9.80 13.40
C TYR A 226 1.88 8.91 14.64
N ARG A 227 1.33 9.32 15.80
CA ARG A 227 1.41 8.54 17.05
C ARG A 227 0.80 7.15 16.86
N TRP A 228 -0.35 7.08 16.19
CA TRP A 228 -0.99 5.81 15.88
C TRP A 228 -0.09 4.92 15.00
N PHE A 229 0.51 5.44 13.93
CA PHE A 229 1.45 4.68 13.09
C PHE A 229 2.64 4.13 13.89
N ARG A 230 3.20 4.90 14.83
CA ARG A 230 4.38 4.51 15.63
C ARG A 230 4.09 3.57 16.79
N ASN A 231 2.87 3.60 17.36
CA ASN A 231 2.53 2.72 18.48
C ASN A 231 2.74 1.25 18.08
N LYS A 232 3.41 0.44 18.91
CA LYS A 232 3.62 -0.98 18.60
C LYS A 232 2.28 -1.71 18.54
N THR A 233 2.07 -2.46 17.47
CA THR A 233 1.00 -3.45 17.31
C THR A 233 1.52 -4.77 17.91
N ALA A 234 0.79 -5.34 18.86
CA ALA A 234 1.19 -6.57 19.54
C ALA A 234 1.20 -7.80 18.58
N ARG A 235 2.26 -8.62 18.75
CA ARG A 235 2.55 -10.01 18.29
C ARG A 235 2.90 -10.26 16.81
N SER A 236 4.11 -10.77 16.57
CA SER A 236 4.45 -11.71 15.49
C SER A 236 4.08 -13.12 15.95
N LYS A 237 3.61 -13.98 15.05
CA LYS A 237 3.72 -15.44 15.24
C LYS A 237 5.12 -15.88 14.86
#